data_AF-A0A1Y5YSJ1-F1
#
_entry.id   AF-A0A1Y5YSJ1-F1
#
_cell.length_a   1.000
_cell.length_b   1.000
_cell.length_c   1.000
_cell.angle_alpha   90.00
_cell.angle_beta   90.00
_cell.angle_gamma   90.00
#
_symmetry.space_group_name_H-M   'P 1'
#
loop_
_entity.id
_entity.type
_entity.pdbx_description
1 polymer ?
#
loop_
_entity_poly.entity_id
_entity_poly.type
_entity_poly.pdbx_seq_one_letter_code
_entity_poly.pdbx_strand_id
1 'polypeptide(L)'
;MAYLVSTKSQGKRYFYLAQYTGKRPYTKKKYIHIYNFGNENRAFERMSLWLMDNNFIPKEIIELGIQISDIENWREKVKQTTNVYS
;
A
#
# COMPACT_ATOMS: atom_id res chain seq x y z
N MET A 1 -12.30 3.13 4.88
CA MET A 1 -10.98 2.74 5.45
C MET A 1 -10.09 2.22 4.33
N ALA A 2 -8.97 2.89 4.08
CA ALA A 2 -7.93 2.41 3.17
C ALA A 2 -6.82 1.71 3.98
N TYR A 3 -6.21 0.66 3.44
CA TYR A 3 -5.16 -0.10 4.13
C TYR A 3 -4.21 -0.77 3.13
N LEU A 4 -2.98 -1.03 3.58
CA LEU A 4 -1.98 -1.72 2.79
C LEU A 4 -2.32 -3.21 2.64
N VAL A 5 -2.29 -3.72 1.42
CA VAL A 5 -2.35 -5.14 1.10
C VAL A 5 -1.13 -5.55 0.29
N SER A 6 -0.74 -6.82 0.40
CA SER A 6 0.29 -7.41 -0.45
C SER A 6 -0.22 -8.65 -1.17
N THR A 7 0.27 -8.87 -2.39
CA THR A 7 -0.04 -10.06 -3.21
C THR A 7 1.26 -10.63 -3.74
N LYS A 8 1.45 -11.96 -3.63
CA LYS A 8 2.56 -12.65 -4.26
C LYS A 8 2.18 -13.03 -5.70
N SER A 9 3.07 -12.77 -6.64
CA SER A 9 2.95 -13.21 -8.03
C SER A 9 4.34 -13.57 -8.57
N GLN A 10 4.48 -14.78 -9.11
CA GLN A 10 5.75 -15.28 -9.69
C GLN A 10 6.97 -15.07 -8.77
N GLY A 11 6.83 -15.39 -7.48
CA GLY A 11 7.91 -15.26 -6.50
C GLY A 11 8.18 -13.83 -6.00
N LYS A 12 7.57 -12.80 -6.58
CA LYS A 12 7.70 -11.39 -6.15
C LYS A 12 6.49 -10.95 -5.35
N ARG A 13 6.66 -10.08 -4.34
CA ARG A 13 5.54 -9.50 -3.59
C ARG A 13 5.29 -8.07 -4.05
N TYR A 14 4.03 -7.77 -4.33
CA TYR A 14 3.57 -6.44 -4.73
C TYR A 14 2.66 -5.86 -3.68
N PHE A 15 2.76 -4.55 -3.47
CA PHE A 15 2.01 -3.80 -2.47
C PHE A 15 1.01 -2.86 -3.13
N TYR A 16 -0.18 -2.80 -2.55
CA TYR A 16 -1.28 -1.98 -3.02
C TYR A 16 -1.95 -1.28 -1.84
N LEU A 17 -2.48 -0.10 -2.11
CA LEU A 17 -3.47 0.51 -1.24
C LEU A 17 -4.83 -0.09 -1.63
N ALA A 18 -5.54 -0.63 -0.65
CA ALA A 18 -6.87 -1.18 -0.84
C ALA A 18 -7.91 -0.40 -0.05
N GLN A 19 -9.09 -0.23 -0.63
CA GLN A 19 -10.25 0.34 0.05
C GLN A 19 -11.29 -0.74 0.27
N TYR A 20 -11.81 -0.85 1.50
CA TYR A 20 -12.92 -1.73 1.80
C TYR A 20 -14.20 -1.25 1.11
N THR A 21 -14.89 -2.14 0.40
CA THR A 21 -16.13 -1.82 -0.34
C THR A 21 -17.29 -2.74 0.02
N GLY A 22 -17.21 -3.48 1.13
CA GLY A 22 -18.27 -4.40 1.55
C GLY A 22 -18.39 -5.67 0.70
N LYS A 23 -19.53 -6.35 0.81
CA LYS A 23 -19.86 -7.53 0.00
C LYS A 23 -20.11 -7.10 -1.45
N ARG A 24 -19.47 -7.79 -2.39
CA ARG A 24 -19.72 -7.64 -3.84
C ARG A 24 -20.43 -8.89 -4.36
N PRO A 25 -21.41 -8.75 -5.28
CA PRO A 25 -22.20 -9.88 -5.76
C PRO A 25 -21.37 -10.95 -6.50
N TYR A 26 -20.27 -10.55 -7.15
CA TYR A 26 -19.49 -11.42 -8.04
C TYR A 26 -18.07 -11.75 -7.54
N THR A 27 -17.68 -11.29 -6.34
CA THR A 27 -16.35 -11.60 -5.80
C THR A 27 -16.34 -11.74 -4.29
N LYS A 28 -15.54 -12.70 -3.81
CA LYS A 28 -15.25 -12.86 -2.37
C LYS A 28 -14.37 -11.72 -1.83
N LYS A 29 -13.70 -10.95 -2.70
CA LYS A 29 -12.89 -9.81 -2.28
C LYS A 29 -13.79 -8.67 -1.82
N LYS A 30 -13.62 -8.27 -0.57
CA LYS A 30 -14.36 -7.15 0.04
C LYS A 30 -13.67 -5.81 -0.12
N TYR A 31 -12.69 -5.72 -1.03
CA TYR A 31 -11.89 -4.53 -1.25
C TYR A 31 -11.52 -4.40 -2.73
N ILE A 32 -11.16 -3.18 -3.12
CA ILE A 32 -10.51 -2.88 -4.42
C ILE A 32 -9.13 -2.30 -4.18
N HIS A 33 -8.23 -2.53 -5.12
CA HIS A 33 -6.98 -1.78 -5.18
C HIS A 33 -7.29 -0.40 -5.75
N ILE A 34 -6.84 0.62 -5.05
CA ILE A 34 -6.99 2.03 -5.44
C ILE A 34 -5.64 2.67 -5.76
N TYR A 35 -4.53 2.07 -5.31
CA TYR A 35 -3.19 2.50 -5.70
C TYR A 35 -2.21 1.33 -5.74
N ASN A 36 -1.27 1.37 -6.68
CA ASN A 36 -0.20 0.38 -6.82
C ASN A 36 1.14 0.99 -6.37
N PHE A 37 1.74 0.44 -5.32
CA PHE A 37 3.06 0.85 -4.85
C PHE A 37 4.20 0.16 -5.62
N GLY A 38 3.94 -1.00 -6.21
CA GLY A 38 4.93 -1.82 -6.90
C GLY A 38 5.46 -2.95 -6.03
N ASN A 39 6.64 -3.47 -6.39
CA ASN A 39 7.33 -4.51 -5.63
C ASN A 39 7.89 -3.96 -4.31
N GLU A 40 8.53 -4.82 -3.52
CA GLU A 40 9.09 -4.50 -2.20
C GLU A 40 9.94 -3.21 -2.21
N ASN A 41 10.96 -3.15 -3.07
CA ASN A 41 11.88 -2.02 -3.15
C ASN A 41 11.15 -0.74 -3.57
N ARG A 42 10.36 -0.80 -4.64
CA ARG A 42 9.65 0.37 -5.18
C ARG A 42 8.61 0.91 -4.20
N ALA A 43 7.95 0.01 -3.45
CA ALA A 43 7.01 0.40 -2.41
C ALA A 43 7.72 1.12 -1.26
N PHE A 44 8.84 0.58 -0.79
CA PHE A 44 9.63 1.19 0.28
C PHE A 44 10.19 2.57 -0.11
N GLU A 45 10.78 2.69 -1.31
CA GLU A 45 11.28 3.97 -1.84
C GLU A 45 10.17 5.00 -1.96
N ARG A 46 9.02 4.61 -2.54
CA ARG A 46 7.89 5.52 -2.73
C ARG A 46 7.29 5.99 -1.41
N MET A 47 7.12 5.10 -0.43
CA MET A 47 6.66 5.49 0.90
C MET A 47 7.69 6.38 1.61
N SER A 48 8.99 6.11 1.44
CA SER A 48 10.05 6.97 1.98
C SER A 48 9.99 8.37 1.37
N LEU A 49 9.78 8.48 0.05
CA LEU A 49 9.61 9.75 -0.66
C LEU A 49 8.40 10.53 -0.13
N TRP A 50 7.27 9.85 0.06
CA TRP A 50 6.06 10.48 0.60
C TRP A 50 6.27 11.02 2.01
N LEU A 51 7.03 10.32 2.85
CA LEU A 51 7.36 10.78 4.21
C LEU A 51 8.34 11.96 4.22
N MET A 52 9.23 12.04 3.22
CA MET A 52 10.15 13.17 3.07
C MET A 52 9.44 14.41 2.53
N ASP A 53 8.56 14.23 1.54
CA ASP A 53 7.78 15.31 0.94
C ASP A 53 6.38 14.81 0.56
N ASN A 54 5.39 15.29 1.32
CA ASN A 54 3.99 14.92 1.18
C ASN A 54 3.38 15.37 -0.17
N ASN A 55 4.03 16.28 -0.91
CA ASN A 55 3.55 16.73 -2.22
C ASN A 55 3.60 15.61 -3.28
N PHE A 56 4.40 14.56 -3.05
CA PHE A 56 4.44 13.39 -3.91
C PHE A 56 3.27 12.42 -3.69
N ILE A 57 2.44 12.65 -2.66
CA ILE A 57 1.26 11.84 -2.41
C ILE A 57 0.18 12.23 -3.43
N PRO A 58 -0.34 11.28 -4.23
CA PRO A 58 -1.45 11.53 -5.13
C PRO A 58 -2.65 12.13 -4.39
N LYS A 59 -3.30 13.14 -4.99
CA LYS A 59 -4.48 13.81 -4.39
C LYS A 59 -5.60 12.83 -4.02
N GLU A 60 -5.84 11.85 -4.88
CA GLU A 60 -6.82 10.77 -4.65
C GLU A 60 -6.55 9.99 -3.35
N ILE A 61 -5.30 9.93 -2.89
CA ILE A 61 -4.91 9.25 -1.66
C ILE A 61 -5.09 10.15 -0.44
N ILE A 62 -4.80 11.44 -0.58
CA ILE A 62 -5.04 12.44 0.46
C ILE A 62 -6.55 12.53 0.76
N GLU A 63 -7.38 12.53 -0.27
CA GLU A 63 -8.85 12.60 -0.16
C GLU A 63 -9.47 11.39 0.57
N LEU A 64 -8.74 10.28 0.70
CA LEU A 64 -9.19 9.10 1.45
C LEU A 64 -9.00 9.24 2.97
N GLY A 65 -8.45 10.36 3.44
CA GLY A 65 -8.21 10.63 4.86
C GLY A 65 -7.03 9.88 5.44
N ILE A 66 -6.08 9.43 4.59
CA ILE A 66 -4.87 8.72 5.01
C ILE A 66 -3.96 9.69 5.75
N GLN A 67 -3.51 9.28 6.94
CA GLN A 67 -2.58 10.05 7.74
C GLN A 67 -1.14 9.69 7.40
N ILE A 68 -0.20 10.60 7.65
CA ILE A 68 1.24 10.33 7.47
C ILE A 68 1.68 9.13 8.33
N SER A 69 1.12 8.99 9.53
CA SER A 69 1.38 7.86 10.42
C SER A 69 0.96 6.51 9.81
N ASP A 70 -0.06 6.48 8.95
CA ASP A 70 -0.41 5.26 8.20
C ASP A 70 0.71 4.89 7.22
N ILE A 71 1.27 5.88 6.53
CA ILE A 71 2.37 5.71 5.56
C ILE A 71 3.62 5.19 6.27
N GLU A 72 3.96 5.74 7.45
CA GLU A 72 5.07 5.25 8.29
C GLU A 72 4.88 3.78 8.66
N ASN A 73 3.69 3.42 9.15
CA ASN A 73 3.34 2.05 9.50
C ASN A 73 3.41 1.11 8.29
N TRP A 74 3.01 1.57 7.11
CA TRP A 74 3.09 0.78 5.88
C TRP A 74 4.54 0.57 5.44
N ARG A 75 5.37 1.61 5.52
CA ARG A 75 6.80 1.53 5.18
C ARG A 75 7.51 0.52 6.07
N GLU A 76 7.26 0.53 7.37
CA GLU A 76 7.85 -0.44 8.30
C GLU A 76 7.38 -1.88 8.01
N LYS A 77 6.11 -2.09 7.65
CA LYS A 77 5.61 -3.40 7.22
C LYS A 77 6.29 -3.91 5.95
N VAL A 78 6.55 -3.03 4.99
CA VAL A 78 7.30 -3.37 3.76
C VAL A 78 8.75 -3.74 4.11
N LYS A 79 9.40 -2.98 4.99
CA LYS A 79 10.78 -3.24 5.43
C LYS A 79 10.91 -4.59 6.14
N GLN A 80 10.05 -4.86 7.12
CA GLN A 80 10.03 -6.15 7.84
C GLN A 80 9.80 -7.32 6.89
N THR A 81 8.89 -7.14 5.93
CA THR A 81 8.64 -8.14 4.89
C THR A 81 9.89 -8.44 4.06
N THR A 82 10.69 -7.43 3.75
CA THR A 82 11.89 -7.57 2.90
C THR A 82 13.02 -8.25 3.67
N ASN A 83 13.25 -7.87 4.93
CA ASN A 83 14.28 -8.45 5.80
C ASN A 83 14.05 -9.93 6.13
N VAL A 84 12.82 -10.44 6.07
CA VAL A 84 12.54 -11.88 6.29
C VAL A 84 13.06 -12.75 5.12
N TYR A 85 13.34 -12.14 3.97
CA TYR A 85 13.82 -12.84 2.77
C TYR A 85 15.25 -12.44 2.35
N SER A 86 15.94 -11.66 3.19
CA SER A 86 17.36 -11.26 3.02
C SER A 86 18.25 -12.11 3.90
#